data_AF-A0AAW0X511-F1
#
_entry.id   AF-A0AAW0X511-F1
#
_cell.length_a   1.000
_cell.length_b   1.000
_cell.length_c   1.000
_cell.angle_alpha   90.00
_cell.angle_beta   90.00
_cell.angle_gamma   90.00
#
_symmetry.space_group_name_H-M   'P 1'
#
loop_
_entity.id
_entity.type
_entity.pdbx_description
1 polymer ?
#
loop_
_entity_poly.entity_id
_entity_poly.type
_entity_poly.pdbx_seq_one_letter_code
_entity_poly.pdbx_strand_id
1 'polypeptide(L)'
;MATTHHGTNAEPSEPQGGSDFTARAYQLELFEEAKKQNSILVLGTGSGKTFISILLIRELAHQIRGSLSSGSKRTVFVVNTVPLVHQQALAIETHTALQVGKYEGSMGVDYWTDDRMVENLEISENEKSKKKVEKSACYNPWSEHLLADKNIADSVEALIGAYLLAAGTKAAVTFLHKLGLGVCNNQSLLRSQLEVPSAVLKEDYWAMNEVRRYYKNACLDRLEQKIKYTFTDKSFIVQAVTHSSFSQNTVTDCYQRLEFLGDAVLDYLITGHIYSHYSSYSPGQITDLRSYFVKNETLAKVSADMKLHRHLQHMAPKLTASIDKFLRILDESYEEDTLNTEEDEVDGEDVDVPKALGDLVEAIIGAVYLDTCRSLQRTWEVIEILMGDTLKKSLADIPGNSIRELYEVVNKVKPGDIRFEKVPREENDDTSKYLLKIEGLPDMYGKGKNYRTAKIAAAKLGLKKFQAYLAEQNAMPEHTL
;
A
#
# COMPACT_ATOMS: atom_id res chain seq x y z
N MET A 1 -42.49 22.23 29.60
CA MET A 1 -42.01 22.97 28.41
C MET A 1 -40.70 22.33 28.01
N ALA A 2 -40.70 21.76 26.81
CA ALA A 2 -39.59 21.02 26.24
C ALA A 2 -38.49 21.98 25.76
N THR A 3 -37.23 21.60 25.98
CA THR A 3 -36.10 22.05 25.16
C THR A 3 -35.22 20.84 24.88
N THR A 4 -35.24 20.47 23.60
CA THR A 4 -34.51 19.40 22.93
C THR A 4 -33.05 19.78 22.76
N HIS A 5 -32.12 18.98 23.27
CA HIS A 5 -30.73 18.95 22.79
C HIS A 5 -30.59 17.87 21.72
N HIS A 6 -30.29 18.30 20.49
CA HIS A 6 -29.90 17.44 19.38
C HIS A 6 -28.49 16.89 19.65
N GLY A 7 -28.40 15.63 20.08
CA GLY A 7 -27.19 14.83 19.95
C GLY A 7 -27.15 14.23 18.54
N THR A 8 -26.19 14.67 17.74
CA THR A 8 -25.88 14.12 16.43
C THR A 8 -25.51 12.64 16.55
N ASN A 9 -26.27 11.80 15.85
CA ASN A 9 -25.99 10.37 15.68
C ASN A 9 -24.60 10.17 15.06
N ALA A 10 -23.71 9.49 15.78
CA ALA A 10 -22.51 8.91 15.20
C ALA A 10 -22.91 7.68 14.38
N GLU A 11 -22.62 7.73 13.08
CA GLU A 11 -22.78 6.60 12.17
C GLU A 11 -21.96 5.38 12.65
N PRO A 12 -22.44 4.14 12.49
CA PRO A 12 -21.64 2.95 12.78
C PRO A 12 -20.50 2.86 11.78
N SER A 13 -19.27 2.90 12.28
CA SER A 13 -18.07 2.67 11.47
C SER A 13 -18.09 1.29 10.83
N GLU A 14 -17.85 1.25 9.51
CA GLU A 14 -17.66 0.02 8.75
C GLU A 14 -16.53 -0.83 9.36
N PRO A 15 -16.69 -2.16 9.45
CA PRO A 15 -15.61 -3.02 9.93
C PRO A 15 -14.49 -3.04 8.88
N GLN A 16 -13.33 -2.54 9.30
CA GLN A 16 -12.08 -2.53 8.56
C GLN A 16 -11.69 -3.92 8.05
N GLY A 17 -11.01 -3.92 6.90
CA GLY A 17 -10.70 -5.07 6.04
C GLY A 17 -10.06 -6.27 6.72
N GLY A 18 -10.21 -7.40 6.03
CA GLY A 18 -9.93 -8.76 6.49
C GLY A 18 -8.63 -8.91 7.27
N SER A 19 -8.78 -9.22 8.56
CA SER A 19 -7.72 -9.76 9.39
C SER A 19 -7.58 -11.25 9.12
N ASP A 20 -6.35 -11.69 8.88
CA ASP A 20 -5.96 -13.09 8.78
C ASP A 20 -6.60 -13.95 9.89
N PHE A 21 -7.27 -15.05 9.50
CA PHE A 21 -7.87 -16.02 10.42
C PHE A 21 -6.78 -16.96 10.99
N THR A 22 -5.73 -16.41 11.59
CA THR A 22 -4.62 -17.21 12.13
C THR A 22 -4.73 -17.29 13.65
N ALA A 23 -4.88 -18.51 14.18
CA ALA A 23 -5.00 -18.74 15.60
C ALA A 23 -3.68 -18.44 16.33
N ARG A 24 -3.75 -17.70 17.44
CA ARG A 24 -2.61 -17.55 18.37
C ARG A 24 -2.37 -18.88 19.11
N ALA A 25 -1.14 -19.12 19.54
CA ALA A 25 -0.77 -20.38 20.22
C ALA A 25 -1.69 -20.73 21.40
N TYR A 26 -2.00 -19.77 22.28
CA TYR A 26 -2.92 -20.01 23.41
C TYR A 26 -4.35 -20.32 22.97
N GLN A 27 -4.80 -19.80 21.83
CA GLN A 27 -6.15 -20.08 21.31
C GLN A 27 -6.26 -21.52 20.81
N LEU A 28 -5.19 -22.06 20.23
CA LEU A 28 -5.10 -23.47 19.83
C LEU A 28 -5.07 -24.40 21.05
N GLU A 29 -4.31 -24.04 22.08
CA GLU A 29 -4.24 -24.82 23.32
C GLU A 29 -5.62 -24.90 24.01
N LEU A 30 -6.31 -23.77 24.15
CA LEU A 30 -7.66 -23.72 24.72
C LEU A 30 -8.70 -24.46 23.86
N PHE A 31 -8.55 -24.41 22.53
CA PHE A 31 -9.40 -25.17 21.60
C PHE A 31 -9.19 -26.68 21.74
N GLU A 32 -7.95 -27.15 21.83
CA GLU A 32 -7.63 -28.56 22.02
C GLU A 32 -8.14 -29.08 23.38
N GLU A 33 -8.11 -28.26 24.41
CA GLU A 33 -8.69 -28.61 25.71
C GLU A 33 -10.22 -28.71 25.64
N ALA A 34 -10.87 -27.76 24.97
CA ALA A 34 -12.32 -27.76 24.77
C ALA A 34 -12.83 -28.92 23.89
N LYS A 35 -11.96 -29.56 23.10
CA LYS A 35 -12.29 -30.80 22.36
C LYS A 35 -12.35 -32.03 23.26
N LYS A 36 -11.52 -32.08 24.29
CA LYS A 36 -11.37 -33.26 25.16
C LYS A 36 -12.46 -33.33 26.22
N GLN A 37 -12.90 -32.18 26.73
CA GLN A 37 -13.87 -32.11 27.82
C GLN A 37 -14.72 -30.84 27.78
N ASN A 38 -15.81 -30.83 28.56
CA ASN A 38 -16.66 -29.66 28.72
C ASN A 38 -15.93 -28.60 29.57
N SER A 39 -15.43 -27.55 28.91
CA SER A 39 -14.63 -26.51 29.56
C SER A 39 -15.40 -25.19 29.72
N ILE A 40 -15.23 -24.52 30.87
CA ILE A 40 -15.67 -23.13 31.07
C ILE A 40 -14.43 -22.23 30.93
N LEU A 41 -14.37 -21.43 29.86
CA LEU A 41 -13.24 -20.54 29.56
C LEU A 41 -13.58 -19.09 29.94
N VAL A 42 -12.94 -18.56 30.98
CA VAL A 42 -13.10 -17.18 31.42
C VAL A 42 -11.95 -16.33 30.87
N LEU A 43 -12.23 -15.49 29.87
CA LEU A 43 -11.23 -14.64 29.22
C LEU A 43 -11.67 -13.16 29.20
N GLY A 44 -10.72 -12.24 29.34
CA GLY A 44 -10.95 -10.79 29.26
C GLY A 44 -11.49 -10.32 27.90
N THR A 45 -12.13 -9.16 27.83
CA THR A 45 -12.59 -8.55 26.57
C THR A 45 -11.41 -8.35 25.59
N GLY A 46 -11.62 -8.54 24.29
CA GLY A 46 -10.56 -8.43 23.28
C GLY A 46 -9.60 -9.63 23.14
N SER A 47 -9.72 -10.66 23.99
CA SER A 47 -8.88 -11.88 23.94
C SER A 47 -9.17 -12.84 22.78
N GLY A 48 -10.13 -12.52 21.91
CA GLY A 48 -10.53 -13.39 20.79
C GLY A 48 -11.41 -14.57 21.20
N LYS A 49 -12.29 -14.42 22.20
CA LYS A 49 -13.24 -15.47 22.64
C LYS A 49 -14.05 -16.09 21.51
N THR A 50 -14.65 -15.24 20.67
CA THR A 50 -15.42 -15.66 19.49
C THR A 50 -14.62 -16.58 18.58
N PHE A 51 -13.33 -16.29 18.41
CA PHE A 51 -12.45 -17.03 17.52
C PHE A 51 -12.27 -18.48 17.98
N ILE A 52 -12.07 -18.71 19.29
CA ILE A 52 -11.99 -20.06 19.87
C ILE A 52 -13.31 -20.81 19.65
N SER A 53 -14.45 -20.14 19.87
CA SER A 53 -15.77 -20.74 19.62
C SER A 53 -15.99 -21.10 18.16
N ILE A 54 -15.54 -20.26 17.20
CA ILE A 54 -15.62 -20.56 15.77
C ILE A 54 -14.78 -21.78 15.41
N LEU A 55 -13.56 -21.91 15.95
CA LEU A 55 -12.73 -23.11 15.76
C LEU A 55 -13.46 -24.37 16.25
N LEU A 56 -14.07 -24.31 17.42
CA LEU A 56 -14.83 -25.43 17.99
C LEU A 56 -16.08 -25.78 17.15
N ILE A 57 -16.84 -24.78 16.71
CA ILE A 57 -17.98 -24.96 15.81
C ILE A 57 -17.55 -25.63 14.50
N ARG A 58 -16.40 -25.21 13.95
CA ARG A 58 -15.86 -25.76 12.71
C ARG A 58 -15.44 -27.22 12.86
N GLU A 59 -14.81 -27.57 13.98
CA GLU A 59 -14.45 -28.96 14.29
C GLU A 59 -15.69 -29.85 14.44
N LEU A 60 -16.69 -29.36 15.17
CA LEU A 60 -17.94 -30.08 15.42
C LEU A 60 -18.93 -30.02 14.25
N ALA A 61 -18.58 -29.37 13.14
CA ALA A 61 -19.46 -29.19 11.98
C ALA A 61 -20.02 -30.52 11.44
N HIS A 62 -19.24 -31.60 11.51
CA HIS A 62 -19.68 -32.93 11.08
C HIS A 62 -20.85 -33.48 11.91
N GLN A 63 -20.98 -33.09 13.19
CA GLN A 63 -22.11 -33.47 14.06
C GLN A 63 -23.32 -32.56 13.87
N ILE A 64 -23.11 -31.36 13.33
CA ILE A 64 -24.15 -30.34 13.12
C ILE A 64 -24.88 -30.57 11.79
N ARG A 65 -24.17 -31.09 10.79
CA ARG A 65 -24.70 -31.33 9.44
C ARG A 65 -25.70 -32.50 9.44
N GLY A 66 -26.98 -32.16 9.28
CA GLY A 66 -28.09 -33.12 9.12
C GLY A 66 -29.38 -32.67 9.81
N SER A 67 -30.48 -33.39 9.59
CA SER A 67 -31.76 -33.10 10.24
C SER A 67 -31.72 -33.52 11.72
N LEU A 68 -32.41 -32.79 12.60
CA LEU A 68 -32.54 -33.17 14.02
C LEU A 68 -33.14 -34.57 14.16
N SER A 69 -34.08 -34.93 13.28
CA SER A 69 -34.69 -36.28 13.24
C SER A 69 -33.69 -37.42 13.03
N SER A 70 -32.54 -37.14 12.40
CA SER A 70 -31.45 -38.10 12.16
C SER A 70 -30.44 -38.22 13.31
N GLY A 71 -30.68 -37.53 14.44
CA GLY A 71 -29.76 -37.48 15.59
C GLY A 71 -28.63 -36.46 15.45
N SER A 72 -28.69 -35.57 14.46
CA SER A 72 -27.73 -34.47 14.30
C SER A 72 -27.88 -33.44 15.42
N LYS A 73 -26.76 -32.87 15.86
CA LYS A 73 -26.73 -31.87 16.93
C LYS A 73 -26.95 -30.46 16.40
N ARG A 74 -27.19 -29.51 17.32
CA ARG A 74 -27.22 -28.08 17.03
C ARG A 74 -26.28 -27.35 17.98
N THR A 75 -25.65 -26.30 17.48
CA THR A 75 -24.84 -25.40 18.31
C THR A 75 -25.59 -24.10 18.50
N VAL A 76 -25.73 -23.69 19.76
CA VAL A 76 -26.37 -22.43 20.14
C VAL A 76 -25.30 -21.48 20.64
N PHE A 77 -25.23 -20.30 20.05
CA PHE A 77 -24.32 -19.23 20.48
C PHE A 77 -25.14 -18.14 21.18
N VAL A 78 -25.00 -18.02 22.49
CA VAL A 78 -25.80 -17.08 23.30
C VAL A 78 -25.03 -15.78 23.51
N VAL A 79 -25.70 -14.66 23.28
CA VAL A 79 -25.19 -13.30 23.50
C VAL A 79 -26.20 -12.47 24.28
N ASN A 80 -25.74 -11.41 24.94
CA ASN A 80 -26.55 -10.60 25.85
C ASN A 80 -27.25 -9.40 25.19
N THR A 81 -26.97 -9.08 23.91
CA THR A 81 -27.61 -7.94 23.21
C THR A 81 -27.97 -8.28 21.77
N VAL A 82 -28.99 -7.62 21.23
CA VAL A 82 -29.45 -7.79 19.84
C VAL A 82 -28.35 -7.45 18.81
N PRO A 83 -27.59 -6.35 18.92
CA PRO A 83 -26.49 -6.07 18.00
C PRO A 83 -25.42 -7.18 17.97
N LEU A 84 -25.15 -7.81 19.12
CA LEU A 84 -24.21 -8.93 19.18
C LEU A 84 -24.73 -10.17 18.45
N VAL A 85 -26.05 -10.40 18.37
CA VAL A 85 -26.62 -11.52 17.60
C VAL A 85 -26.19 -11.39 16.14
N HIS A 86 -26.36 -10.20 15.55
CA HIS A 86 -26.00 -9.94 14.16
C HIS A 86 -24.50 -9.98 13.93
N GLN A 87 -23.71 -9.36 14.82
CA GLN A 87 -22.25 -9.32 14.70
C GLN A 87 -21.63 -10.73 14.79
N GLN A 88 -22.03 -11.53 15.78
CA GLN A 88 -21.49 -12.87 15.97
C GLN A 88 -22.00 -13.84 14.90
N ALA A 89 -23.26 -13.74 14.49
CA ALA A 89 -23.78 -14.56 13.40
C ALA A 89 -23.03 -14.31 12.08
N LEU A 90 -22.77 -13.03 11.73
CA LEU A 90 -21.96 -12.69 10.56
C LEU A 90 -20.55 -13.27 10.67
N ALA A 91 -19.92 -13.19 11.84
CA ALA A 91 -18.60 -13.76 12.07
C ALA A 91 -18.60 -15.28 11.88
N ILE A 92 -19.60 -16.00 12.38
CA ILE A 92 -19.72 -17.47 12.20
C ILE A 92 -20.02 -17.82 10.73
N GLU A 93 -20.92 -17.09 10.05
CA GLU A 93 -21.24 -17.30 8.63
C GLU A 93 -20.05 -17.06 7.70
N THR A 94 -19.19 -16.11 8.06
CA THR A 94 -18.01 -15.76 7.27
C THR A 94 -16.93 -16.84 7.36
N HIS A 95 -16.78 -17.47 8.54
CA HIS A 95 -15.68 -18.37 8.86
C HIS A 95 -16.06 -19.86 8.91
N THR A 96 -17.35 -20.18 8.73
CA THR A 96 -17.83 -21.56 8.68
C THR A 96 -18.69 -21.79 7.43
N ALA A 97 -18.79 -23.05 7.00
CA ALA A 97 -19.70 -23.45 5.93
C ALA A 97 -21.10 -23.84 6.45
N LEU A 98 -21.44 -23.45 7.68
CA LEU A 98 -22.70 -23.79 8.32
C LEU A 98 -23.75 -22.72 8.05
N GLN A 99 -25.02 -23.11 8.08
CA GLN A 99 -26.12 -22.15 8.10
C GLN A 99 -26.31 -21.64 9.53
N VAL A 100 -26.43 -20.32 9.69
CA VAL A 100 -26.56 -19.68 11.00
C VAL A 100 -27.93 -18.99 11.07
N GLY A 101 -28.76 -19.45 11.99
CA GLY A 101 -30.02 -18.77 12.34
C GLY A 101 -29.75 -17.61 13.30
N LYS A 102 -30.47 -16.50 13.12
CA LYS A 102 -30.43 -15.34 14.02
C LYS A 102 -31.77 -15.23 14.72
N TYR A 103 -31.75 -15.26 16.05
CA TYR A 103 -32.95 -15.22 16.88
C TYR A 103 -32.83 -14.07 17.88
N GLU A 104 -33.81 -13.18 17.88
CA GLU A 104 -33.88 -12.00 18.74
C GLU A 104 -35.31 -11.76 19.22
N GLY A 105 -35.49 -11.02 20.32
CA GLY A 105 -36.81 -10.84 20.96
C GLY A 105 -37.88 -10.21 20.06
N SER A 106 -37.51 -9.42 19.06
CA SER A 106 -38.44 -8.83 18.08
C SER A 106 -39.18 -9.89 17.23
N MET A 107 -38.63 -11.10 17.14
CA MET A 107 -39.20 -12.24 16.41
C MET A 107 -40.26 -13.01 17.23
N GLY A 108 -40.59 -12.52 18.43
CA GLY A 108 -41.55 -13.14 19.32
C GLY A 108 -41.15 -14.54 19.75
N VAL A 109 -39.84 -14.79 19.87
CA VAL A 109 -39.25 -16.12 20.20
C VAL A 109 -39.81 -16.66 21.51
N ASP A 110 -40.12 -15.78 22.46
CA ASP A 110 -40.71 -16.13 23.75
C ASP A 110 -42.12 -16.76 23.66
N TYR A 111 -42.78 -16.63 22.50
CA TYR A 111 -44.12 -17.17 22.23
C TYR A 111 -44.10 -18.36 21.26
N TRP A 112 -42.92 -18.93 20.97
CA TRP A 112 -42.82 -20.08 20.06
C TRP A 112 -43.27 -21.36 20.75
N THR A 113 -44.01 -22.19 20.03
CA THR A 113 -44.29 -23.58 20.43
C THR A 113 -43.07 -24.46 20.14
N ASP A 114 -42.95 -25.59 20.84
CA ASP A 114 -41.84 -26.54 20.64
C ASP A 114 -41.71 -26.97 19.18
N ASP A 115 -42.83 -27.20 18.49
CA ASP A 115 -42.87 -27.55 17.07
C ASP A 115 -42.29 -26.43 16.17
N ARG A 116 -42.64 -25.17 16.48
CA ARG A 116 -42.14 -24.00 15.75
C ARG A 116 -40.65 -23.78 16.01
N MET A 117 -40.15 -24.10 17.21
CA MET A 117 -38.74 -24.03 17.52
C MET A 117 -37.94 -25.08 16.74
N VAL A 118 -38.44 -26.31 16.65
CA VAL A 118 -37.82 -27.39 15.86
C VAL A 118 -37.81 -27.04 14.37
N GLU A 119 -38.91 -26.55 13.82
CA GLU A 119 -39.01 -26.12 12.42
C GLU A 119 -37.96 -25.06 12.05
N ASN A 120 -37.78 -24.04 12.90
CA ASN A 120 -36.77 -23.00 12.68
C ASN A 120 -35.33 -23.53 12.79
N LEU A 121 -35.09 -24.56 13.60
CA LEU A 121 -33.79 -25.24 13.73
C LEU A 121 -33.53 -26.27 12.61
N GLU A 122 -34.55 -26.62 11.82
CA GLU A 122 -34.52 -27.61 10.74
C GLU A 122 -34.46 -27.01 9.33
N ILE A 123 -34.56 -25.69 9.17
CA ILE A 123 -34.53 -25.02 7.86
C ILE A 123 -33.34 -25.56 7.05
N SER A 124 -33.67 -26.39 6.07
CA SER A 124 -32.77 -27.19 5.26
C SER A 124 -32.88 -26.73 3.80
N GLU A 125 -31.72 -26.37 3.26
CA GLU A 125 -31.28 -26.43 1.86
C GLU A 125 -32.11 -25.84 0.68
N ASN A 126 -33.36 -25.43 0.82
CA ASN A 126 -34.20 -25.21 -0.38
C ASN A 126 -34.45 -23.79 -0.91
N GLU A 127 -33.91 -22.71 -0.32
CA GLU A 127 -34.20 -21.36 -0.85
C GLU A 127 -33.00 -20.44 -1.16
N LYS A 128 -31.75 -20.92 -1.09
CA LYS A 128 -30.57 -20.09 -1.44
C LYS A 128 -29.60 -20.72 -2.46
N SER A 129 -30.04 -21.75 -3.17
CA SER A 129 -29.23 -22.47 -4.16
C SER A 129 -29.22 -21.80 -5.53
N LYS A 130 -28.83 -20.52 -5.61
CA LYS A 130 -28.31 -19.89 -6.84
C LYS A 130 -27.27 -18.84 -6.46
N LYS A 131 -26.00 -19.28 -6.39
CA LYS A 131 -24.74 -18.55 -6.14
C LYS A 131 -24.13 -18.79 -4.76
N LYS A 132 -23.40 -19.89 -4.60
CA LYS A 132 -22.18 -19.90 -3.78
C LYS A 132 -21.17 -20.87 -4.38
N VAL A 133 -20.00 -20.31 -4.67
CA VAL A 133 -18.79 -20.96 -5.16
C VAL A 133 -18.44 -22.16 -4.28
N GLU A 134 -18.02 -23.27 -4.89
CA GLU A 134 -17.45 -24.44 -4.21
C GLU A 134 -16.27 -24.00 -3.32
N LYS A 135 -16.51 -23.84 -2.03
CA LYS A 135 -15.43 -23.71 -1.04
C LYS A 135 -15.03 -25.13 -0.64
N SER A 136 -13.78 -25.48 -0.98
CA SER A 136 -13.16 -26.78 -0.69
C SER A 136 -13.47 -27.24 0.73
N ALA A 137 -14.01 -28.45 0.84
CA ALA A 137 -14.19 -29.13 2.10
C ALA A 137 -12.83 -29.62 2.57
N CYS A 138 -12.51 -29.37 3.85
CA CYS A 138 -11.30 -29.80 4.56
C CYS A 138 -10.07 -28.90 4.31
N TYR A 139 -9.79 -27.98 5.25
CA TYR A 139 -8.47 -27.35 5.36
C TYR A 139 -7.58 -28.29 6.19
N ASN A 140 -6.46 -28.73 5.64
CA ASN A 140 -5.46 -29.51 6.39
C ASN A 140 -4.26 -28.63 6.77
N PRO A 141 -4.09 -28.26 8.05
CA PRO A 141 -3.00 -27.37 8.49
C PRO A 141 -1.58 -27.90 8.20
N TRP A 142 -1.44 -29.20 7.92
CA TRP A 142 -0.15 -29.85 7.66
C TRP A 142 0.18 -29.99 6.17
N SER A 143 -0.79 -29.80 5.26
CA SER A 143 -0.59 -29.88 3.80
C SER A 143 -1.04 -28.64 3.04
N GLU A 144 -1.81 -27.76 3.67
CA GLU A 144 -2.33 -26.52 3.08
C GLU A 144 -1.92 -25.37 3.98
N HIS A 145 -1.01 -24.53 3.49
CA HIS A 145 -0.77 -23.23 4.11
C HIS A 145 -1.81 -22.25 3.57
N LEU A 146 -2.63 -21.70 4.46
CA LEU A 146 -3.51 -20.58 4.12
C LEU A 146 -2.62 -19.34 3.89
N LEU A 147 -2.12 -19.20 2.66
CA LEU A 147 -1.44 -17.98 2.25
C LEU A 147 -2.51 -16.88 2.13
N ALA A 148 -2.26 -15.72 2.74
CA ALA A 148 -3.08 -14.54 2.48
C ALA A 148 -3.13 -14.30 0.96
N ASP A 149 -4.29 -13.88 0.43
CA ASP A 149 -4.50 -13.66 -1.01
C ASP A 149 -3.39 -12.81 -1.65
N LYS A 150 -2.80 -11.90 -0.87
CA LYS A 150 -1.68 -11.04 -1.29
C LYS A 150 -0.42 -11.81 -1.71
N ASN A 151 -0.06 -12.88 -1.00
CA ASN A 151 1.16 -13.65 -1.29
C ASN A 151 1.05 -14.41 -2.62
N ILE A 152 -0.17 -14.79 -3.03
CA ILE A 152 -0.42 -15.42 -4.33
C ILE A 152 -0.20 -14.41 -5.43
N ALA A 153 -0.71 -13.18 -5.27
CA ALA A 153 -0.45 -12.09 -6.21
C ALA A 153 1.04 -11.76 -6.32
N ASP A 154 1.73 -11.61 -5.19
CA ASP A 154 3.19 -11.36 -5.14
C ASP A 154 3.98 -12.48 -5.86
N SER A 155 3.54 -13.74 -5.71
CA SER A 155 4.14 -14.88 -6.41
C SER A 155 3.93 -14.82 -7.92
N VAL A 156 2.74 -14.41 -8.37
CA VAL A 156 2.45 -14.21 -9.79
C VAL A 156 3.29 -13.05 -10.36
N GLU A 157 3.43 -11.94 -9.65
CA GLU A 157 4.31 -10.82 -10.03
C GLU A 157 5.77 -11.26 -10.18
N ALA A 158 6.27 -12.05 -9.22
CA ALA A 158 7.62 -12.61 -9.28
C ALA A 158 7.81 -13.53 -10.50
N LEU A 159 6.81 -14.36 -10.83
CA LEU A 159 6.83 -15.20 -12.03
C LEU A 159 6.84 -14.36 -13.31
N ILE A 160 6.04 -13.31 -13.39
CA ILE A 160 6.03 -12.38 -14.54
C ILE A 160 7.42 -11.76 -14.71
N GLY A 161 8.05 -11.32 -13.62
CA GLY A 161 9.43 -10.81 -13.62
C GLY A 161 10.45 -11.85 -14.11
N ALA A 162 10.33 -13.12 -13.69
CA ALA A 162 11.19 -14.19 -14.16
C ALA A 162 11.05 -14.44 -15.68
N TYR A 163 9.82 -14.43 -16.22
CA TYR A 163 9.58 -14.54 -17.66
C TYR A 163 10.17 -13.35 -18.43
N LEU A 164 10.03 -12.14 -17.88
CA LEU A 164 10.58 -10.93 -18.47
C LEU A 164 12.10 -11.00 -18.58
N LEU A 165 12.79 -11.45 -17.53
CA LEU A 165 14.26 -11.57 -17.52
C LEU A 165 14.76 -12.70 -18.42
N ALA A 166 14.09 -13.87 -18.42
CA ALA A 166 14.54 -15.03 -19.16
C ALA A 166 14.27 -14.94 -20.67
N ALA A 167 13.13 -14.36 -21.07
CA ALA A 167 12.64 -14.42 -22.45
C ALA A 167 12.12 -13.08 -23.01
N GLY A 168 12.24 -11.99 -22.25
CA GLY A 168 11.89 -10.64 -22.68
C GLY A 168 10.39 -10.32 -22.61
N THR A 169 10.05 -9.09 -23.02
CA THR A 169 8.70 -8.51 -22.87
C THR A 169 7.62 -9.33 -23.58
N LYS A 170 7.90 -9.85 -24.78
CA LYS A 170 6.95 -10.67 -25.56
C LYS A 170 6.54 -11.96 -24.83
N ALA A 171 7.48 -12.59 -24.13
CA ALA A 171 7.21 -13.81 -23.38
C ALA A 171 6.37 -13.51 -22.13
N ALA A 172 6.70 -12.45 -21.40
CA ALA A 172 5.92 -11.99 -20.25
C ALA A 172 4.46 -11.66 -20.63
N VAL A 173 4.24 -10.96 -21.76
CA VAL A 173 2.89 -10.70 -22.32
C VAL A 173 2.14 -11.99 -22.61
N THR A 174 2.82 -12.96 -23.24
CA THR A 174 2.23 -14.27 -23.57
C THR A 174 1.87 -15.05 -22.30
N PHE A 175 2.67 -14.93 -21.24
CA PHE A 175 2.39 -15.54 -19.95
C PHE A 175 1.17 -14.90 -19.29
N LEU A 176 1.08 -13.56 -19.24
CA LEU A 176 -0.09 -12.82 -18.75
C LEU A 176 -1.38 -13.21 -19.48
N HIS A 177 -1.31 -13.38 -20.80
CA HIS A 177 -2.42 -13.90 -21.59
C HIS A 177 -2.89 -15.26 -21.09
N LYS A 178 -1.95 -16.21 -20.92
CA LYS A 178 -2.28 -17.56 -20.45
C LYS A 178 -2.90 -17.57 -19.06
N LEU A 179 -2.58 -16.59 -18.22
CA LEU A 179 -3.20 -16.39 -16.91
C LEU A 179 -4.60 -15.77 -16.97
N GLY A 180 -5.08 -15.35 -18.14
CA GLY A 180 -6.40 -14.76 -18.31
C GLY A 180 -6.51 -13.30 -17.86
N LEU A 181 -5.39 -12.59 -17.67
CA LEU A 181 -5.34 -11.20 -17.20
C LEU A 181 -5.70 -10.16 -18.28
N GLY A 182 -6.74 -10.41 -19.07
CA GLY A 182 -7.30 -9.42 -20.01
C GLY A 182 -6.40 -9.08 -21.22
N VAL A 183 -5.33 -9.84 -21.44
CA VAL A 183 -4.56 -9.82 -22.68
C VAL A 183 -5.18 -10.87 -23.60
N CYS A 184 -5.49 -10.55 -24.86
CA CYS A 184 -5.95 -11.51 -25.89
C CYS A 184 -4.80 -12.01 -26.78
N ASN A 185 -4.91 -13.21 -27.34
CA ASN A 185 -3.89 -13.78 -28.24
C ASN A 185 -3.79 -12.82 -29.44
N ASN A 186 -2.58 -12.35 -29.76
CA ASN A 186 -2.27 -11.29 -30.73
C ASN A 186 -2.54 -9.83 -30.27
N GLN A 187 -2.96 -9.61 -29.03
CA GLN A 187 -2.99 -8.29 -28.44
C GLN A 187 -1.59 -8.00 -27.89
N SER A 188 -0.78 -7.24 -28.63
CA SER A 188 0.40 -6.65 -28.02
C SER A 188 -0.10 -5.71 -26.91
N LEU A 189 0.33 -5.93 -25.65
CA LEU A 189 0.04 -5.02 -24.52
C LEU A 189 0.40 -3.57 -24.88
N LEU A 190 1.46 -3.42 -25.67
CA LEU A 190 1.76 -2.27 -26.51
C LEU A 190 1.20 -2.57 -27.90
N ARG A 191 -0.07 -2.29 -28.19
CA ARG A 191 -0.58 -2.52 -29.56
C ARG A 191 0.27 -1.66 -30.48
N SER A 192 1.24 -2.24 -31.17
CA SER A 192 2.01 -1.58 -32.22
C SER A 192 1.08 -1.03 -33.31
N GLN A 193 -0.17 -1.53 -33.34
CA GLN A 193 -1.27 -1.15 -34.21
C GLN A 193 -2.25 -0.12 -33.58
N LEU A 194 -2.17 0.18 -32.28
CA LEU A 194 -2.85 1.38 -31.77
C LEU A 194 -1.95 2.55 -32.09
N GLU A 195 -2.35 3.30 -33.10
CA GLU A 195 -1.86 4.65 -33.32
C GLU A 195 -1.82 5.39 -31.97
N VAL A 196 -0.71 6.05 -31.71
CA VAL A 196 -0.63 6.99 -30.59
C VAL A 196 -1.31 8.25 -31.13
N PRO A 197 -2.58 8.53 -30.77
CA PRO A 197 -3.23 9.73 -31.27
C PRO A 197 -2.48 10.93 -30.72
N SER A 198 -2.46 12.01 -31.51
CA SER A 198 -2.00 13.31 -31.03
C SER A 198 -2.70 13.68 -29.72
N ALA A 199 -2.03 14.45 -28.85
CA ALA A 199 -2.65 14.93 -27.61
C ALA A 199 -3.76 15.98 -27.84
N VAL A 200 -3.98 16.38 -29.10
CA VAL A 200 -5.04 17.31 -29.48
C VAL A 200 -6.43 16.66 -29.32
N LEU A 201 -7.32 17.33 -28.59
CA LEU A 201 -8.67 16.83 -28.28
C LEU A 201 -9.63 16.84 -29.48
N LYS A 202 -9.47 17.82 -30.39
CA LYS A 202 -10.29 17.98 -31.60
C LYS A 202 -9.40 18.41 -32.75
N GLU A 203 -9.41 17.64 -33.84
CA GLU A 203 -8.70 17.96 -35.08
C GLU A 203 -9.41 19.08 -35.85
N ASP A 204 -9.39 20.29 -35.30
CA ASP A 204 -9.86 21.48 -35.98
C ASP A 204 -8.67 22.19 -36.65
N TYR A 205 -8.94 22.93 -37.74
CA TYR A 205 -7.92 23.63 -38.54
C TYR A 205 -7.03 24.60 -37.72
N TRP A 206 -7.53 25.09 -36.58
CA TRP A 206 -6.85 26.03 -35.70
C TRP A 206 -6.06 25.36 -34.56
N ALA A 207 -6.30 24.08 -34.29
CA ALA A 207 -5.74 23.39 -33.13
C ALA A 207 -4.20 23.45 -33.13
N MET A 208 -3.56 23.19 -34.28
CA MET A 208 -2.09 23.24 -34.40
C MET A 208 -1.51 24.65 -34.22
N ASN A 209 -2.26 25.70 -34.57
CA ASN A 209 -1.82 27.07 -34.33
C ASN A 209 -1.86 27.41 -32.84
N GLU A 210 -2.89 26.95 -32.12
CA GLU A 210 -2.96 27.11 -30.68
C GLU A 210 -1.90 26.25 -29.95
N VAL A 211 -1.63 25.00 -30.38
CA VAL A 211 -0.48 24.22 -29.86
C VAL A 211 0.81 25.03 -29.99
N ARG A 212 1.08 25.61 -31.17
CA ARG A 212 2.26 26.47 -31.39
C ARG A 212 2.26 27.71 -30.50
N ARG A 213 1.09 28.28 -30.21
CA ARG A 213 0.95 29.43 -29.32
C ARG A 213 1.29 29.05 -27.88
N TYR A 214 0.72 27.99 -27.33
CA TYR A 214 1.05 27.52 -25.98
C TYR A 214 2.53 27.10 -25.88
N TYR A 215 3.04 26.41 -26.90
CA TYR A 215 4.45 26.03 -26.98
C TYR A 215 5.39 27.23 -26.87
N LYS A 216 5.11 28.32 -27.61
CA LYS A 216 5.89 29.56 -27.52
C LYS A 216 5.71 30.28 -26.19
N ASN A 217 4.47 30.38 -25.69
CA ASN A 217 4.16 31.10 -24.46
C ASN A 217 4.85 30.47 -23.23
N ALA A 218 4.92 29.14 -23.18
CA ALA A 218 5.60 28.41 -22.10
C ALA A 218 7.11 28.23 -22.33
N CYS A 219 7.68 28.81 -23.40
CA CYS A 219 9.10 28.67 -23.75
C CYS A 219 9.58 27.21 -23.78
N LEU A 220 8.79 26.33 -24.41
CA LEU A 220 9.04 24.88 -24.41
C LEU A 220 10.26 24.48 -25.24
N ASP A 221 10.74 25.36 -26.12
CA ASP A 221 12.03 25.23 -26.80
C ASP A 221 13.20 25.10 -25.81
N ARG A 222 13.17 25.86 -24.71
CA ARG A 222 14.18 25.78 -23.65
C ARG A 222 14.04 24.50 -22.83
N LEU A 223 12.82 24.00 -22.65
CA LEU A 223 12.58 22.73 -21.97
C LEU A 223 13.17 21.58 -22.81
N GLU A 224 12.86 21.53 -24.10
CA GLU A 224 13.39 20.54 -25.05
C GLU A 224 14.93 20.52 -25.07
N GLN A 225 15.57 21.70 -25.02
CA GLN A 225 17.03 21.80 -24.90
C GLN A 225 17.57 21.20 -23.60
N LYS A 226 16.90 21.43 -22.47
CA LYS A 226 17.33 20.90 -21.16
C LYS A 226 17.23 19.38 -21.11
N ILE A 227 16.14 18.81 -21.61
CA ILE A 227 15.94 17.35 -21.66
C ILE A 227 16.66 16.69 -22.85
N LYS A 228 17.30 17.49 -23.71
CA LYS A 228 17.97 17.10 -24.96
C LYS A 228 17.11 16.20 -25.86
N TYR A 229 15.81 16.49 -25.89
CA TYR A 229 14.82 15.78 -26.69
C TYR A 229 13.92 16.78 -27.41
N THR A 230 13.72 16.57 -28.71
CA THR A 230 12.82 17.40 -29.52
C THR A 230 11.60 16.58 -29.88
N PHE A 231 10.43 17.00 -29.40
CA PHE A 231 9.16 16.33 -29.68
C PHE A 231 8.81 16.43 -31.15
N THR A 232 8.37 15.32 -31.72
CA THR A 232 7.81 15.27 -33.07
C THR A 232 6.43 15.91 -33.08
N ASP A 233 5.57 15.50 -32.15
CA ASP A 233 4.28 16.12 -31.89
C ASP A 233 4.35 17.04 -30.67
N LYS A 234 4.31 18.36 -30.92
CA LYS A 234 4.38 19.39 -29.87
C LYS A 234 3.15 19.41 -28.96
N SER A 235 2.07 18.72 -29.31
CA SER A 235 0.89 18.64 -28.43
C SER A 235 1.20 17.88 -27.14
N PHE A 236 2.08 16.87 -27.16
CA PHE A 236 2.43 16.09 -25.96
C PHE A 236 3.14 16.94 -24.90
N ILE A 237 4.14 17.72 -25.29
CA ILE A 237 4.86 18.59 -24.35
C ILE A 237 3.95 19.72 -23.83
N VAL A 238 3.04 20.25 -24.67
CA VAL A 238 2.03 21.23 -24.22
C VAL A 238 1.10 20.61 -23.19
N GLN A 239 0.61 19.39 -23.42
CA GLN A 239 -0.21 18.66 -22.45
C GLN A 239 0.56 18.42 -21.14
N ALA A 240 1.82 17.96 -21.22
CA ALA A 240 2.63 17.60 -20.06
C ALA A 240 2.88 18.79 -19.11
N VAL A 241 2.95 20.02 -19.63
CA VAL A 241 3.13 21.22 -18.81
C VAL A 241 1.82 21.88 -18.38
N THR A 242 0.66 21.34 -18.77
CA THR A 242 -0.65 21.96 -18.49
C THR A 242 -1.26 21.39 -17.21
N HIS A 243 -1.27 22.17 -16.13
CA HIS A 243 -1.96 21.82 -14.89
C HIS A 243 -3.48 21.92 -15.04
N SER A 244 -4.24 21.13 -14.27
CA SER A 244 -5.71 21.09 -14.31
C SER A 244 -6.40 22.43 -14.05
N SER A 245 -5.74 23.35 -13.32
CA SER A 245 -6.24 24.72 -13.09
C SER A 245 -6.06 25.65 -14.29
N PHE A 246 -5.30 25.27 -15.32
CA PHE A 246 -5.04 26.10 -16.49
C PHE A 246 -6.18 25.96 -17.52
N SER A 247 -7.33 26.53 -17.22
CA SER A 247 -8.53 26.51 -18.07
C SER A 247 -8.37 27.21 -19.42
N GLN A 248 -7.28 27.95 -19.61
CA GLN A 248 -6.98 28.60 -20.88
C GLN A 248 -6.64 27.60 -21.98
N ASN A 249 -6.06 26.44 -21.66
CA ASN A 249 -5.77 25.42 -22.67
C ASN A 249 -7.05 24.67 -23.06
N THR A 250 -7.50 24.88 -24.29
CA THR A 250 -8.68 24.22 -24.86
C THR A 250 -8.33 23.20 -25.95
N VAL A 251 -7.03 23.01 -26.21
CA VAL A 251 -6.52 22.23 -27.34
C VAL A 251 -6.13 20.83 -26.90
N THR A 252 -5.45 20.72 -25.75
CA THR A 252 -5.07 19.45 -25.14
C THR A 252 -5.76 19.30 -23.79
N ASP A 253 -5.71 18.10 -23.23
CA ASP A 253 -6.10 17.86 -21.84
C ASP A 253 -5.02 18.41 -20.86
N CYS A 254 -5.24 18.22 -19.57
CA CYS A 254 -4.22 18.40 -18.54
C CYS A 254 -3.23 17.22 -18.48
N TYR A 255 -2.16 17.39 -17.71
CA TYR A 255 -1.07 16.44 -17.60
C TYR A 255 -1.44 15.10 -16.94
N GLN A 256 -2.56 15.01 -16.21
CA GLN A 256 -2.87 13.89 -15.29
C GLN A 256 -2.86 12.50 -15.96
N ARG A 257 -3.26 12.42 -17.23
CA ARG A 257 -3.21 11.16 -17.99
C ARG A 257 -1.78 10.76 -18.37
N LEU A 258 -0.93 11.76 -18.64
CA LEU A 258 0.48 11.54 -18.92
C LEU A 258 1.26 11.24 -17.65
N GLU A 259 0.94 11.89 -16.52
CA GLU A 259 1.44 11.57 -15.17
C GLU A 259 1.18 10.10 -14.86
N PHE A 260 -0.08 9.65 -14.94
CA PHE A 260 -0.45 8.25 -14.67
C PHE A 260 0.35 7.24 -15.52
N LEU A 261 0.54 7.53 -16.81
CA LEU A 261 1.33 6.67 -17.69
C LEU A 261 2.83 6.76 -17.38
N GLY A 262 3.31 7.97 -17.09
CA GLY A 262 4.70 8.28 -16.81
C GLY A 262 5.20 7.66 -15.52
N ASP A 263 4.39 7.66 -14.46
CA ASP A 263 4.66 6.99 -13.18
C ASP A 263 4.94 5.50 -13.40
N ALA A 264 4.06 4.79 -14.12
CA ALA A 264 4.24 3.37 -14.42
C ALA A 264 5.49 3.09 -15.29
N VAL A 265 5.78 3.95 -16.26
CA VAL A 265 6.97 3.80 -17.13
C VAL A 265 8.25 4.10 -16.36
N LEU A 266 8.24 5.13 -15.52
CA LEU A 266 9.36 5.51 -14.67
C LEU A 266 9.67 4.39 -13.66
N ASP A 267 8.66 3.88 -12.96
CA ASP A 267 8.84 2.79 -11.98
C ASP A 267 9.42 1.54 -12.64
N TYR A 268 8.93 1.17 -13.82
CA TYR A 268 9.46 0.03 -14.58
C TYR A 268 10.94 0.22 -14.97
N LEU A 269 11.30 1.39 -15.52
CA LEU A 269 12.66 1.65 -15.99
C LEU A 269 13.66 1.78 -14.83
N ILE A 270 13.26 2.47 -13.75
CA ILE A 270 14.06 2.59 -12.52
C ILE A 270 14.26 1.23 -11.87
N THR A 271 13.19 0.42 -11.76
CA THR A 271 13.29 -0.94 -11.22
C THR A 271 14.24 -1.80 -12.05
N GLY A 272 14.16 -1.72 -13.39
CA GLY A 272 15.07 -2.43 -14.29
C GLY A 272 16.53 -1.98 -14.13
N HIS A 273 16.77 -0.68 -13.97
CA HIS A 273 18.09 -0.12 -13.70
C HIS A 273 18.66 -0.63 -12.36
N ILE A 274 17.87 -0.56 -11.28
CA ILE A 274 18.29 -1.01 -9.95
C ILE A 274 18.62 -2.51 -9.98
N TYR A 275 17.73 -3.32 -10.56
CA TYR A 275 17.90 -4.77 -10.61
C TYR A 275 19.17 -5.19 -11.39
N SER A 276 19.53 -4.42 -12.41
CA SER A 276 20.70 -4.71 -13.25
C SER A 276 22.04 -4.26 -12.63
N HIS A 277 22.05 -3.15 -11.88
CA HIS A 277 23.29 -2.56 -11.34
C HIS A 277 23.61 -2.99 -9.91
N TYR A 278 22.59 -3.37 -9.12
CA TYR A 278 22.73 -3.66 -7.69
C TYR A 278 22.40 -5.12 -7.36
N SER A 279 23.04 -6.06 -8.06
CA SER A 279 22.77 -7.50 -7.90
C SER A 279 23.10 -8.07 -6.52
N SER A 280 23.91 -7.36 -5.71
CA SER A 280 24.29 -7.76 -4.36
C SER A 280 23.34 -7.23 -3.26
N TYR A 281 22.36 -6.41 -3.62
CA TYR A 281 21.47 -5.78 -2.64
C TYR A 281 20.33 -6.72 -2.22
N SER A 282 19.89 -6.59 -0.97
CA SER A 282 18.75 -7.33 -0.47
C SER A 282 17.44 -6.84 -1.11
N PRO A 283 16.37 -7.66 -1.16
CA PRO A 283 15.06 -7.24 -1.66
C PRO A 283 14.53 -5.99 -0.96
N GLY A 284 14.81 -5.85 0.34
CA GLY A 284 14.55 -4.64 1.09
C GLY A 284 15.32 -3.46 0.50
N GLN A 285 16.64 -3.55 0.40
CA GLN A 285 17.47 -2.44 -0.10
C GLN A 285 17.03 -1.96 -1.49
N ILE A 286 16.69 -2.88 -2.39
CA ILE A 286 16.13 -2.57 -3.71
C ILE A 286 14.80 -1.81 -3.61
N THR A 287 13.92 -2.22 -2.68
CA THR A 287 12.64 -1.53 -2.43
C THR A 287 12.83 -0.10 -1.92
N ASP A 288 13.82 0.14 -1.06
CA ASP A 288 14.12 1.49 -0.56
C ASP A 288 14.69 2.38 -1.66
N LEU A 289 15.65 1.87 -2.44
CA LEU A 289 16.19 2.58 -3.60
C LEU A 289 15.09 2.98 -4.58
N ARG A 290 14.24 2.01 -4.95
CA ARG A 290 13.10 2.27 -5.84
C ARG A 290 12.23 3.37 -5.26
N SER A 291 11.80 3.21 -4.01
CA SER A 291 10.93 4.17 -3.32
C SER A 291 11.56 5.57 -3.19
N TYR A 292 12.88 5.68 -3.12
CA TYR A 292 13.59 6.96 -3.10
C TYR A 292 13.58 7.62 -4.48
N PHE A 293 13.94 6.89 -5.53
CA PHE A 293 14.03 7.45 -6.88
C PHE A 293 12.67 7.89 -7.44
N VAL A 294 11.61 7.11 -7.19
CA VAL A 294 10.25 7.45 -7.65
C VAL A 294 9.45 8.28 -6.63
N LYS A 295 10.06 8.72 -5.53
CA LYS A 295 9.35 9.56 -4.55
C LYS A 295 9.05 10.92 -5.15
N ASN A 296 7.82 11.41 -4.95
CA ASN A 296 7.43 12.76 -5.35
C ASN A 296 8.39 13.88 -4.84
N GLU A 297 8.96 13.73 -3.64
CA GLU A 297 9.96 14.68 -3.11
C GLU A 297 11.23 14.72 -3.97
N THR A 298 11.73 13.56 -4.38
CA THR A 298 12.90 13.43 -5.25
C THR A 298 12.62 14.00 -6.63
N LEU A 299 11.45 13.69 -7.20
CA LEU A 299 11.04 14.21 -8.51
C LEU A 299 10.81 15.72 -8.49
N ALA A 300 10.27 16.26 -7.39
CA ALA A 300 10.14 17.71 -7.22
C ALA A 300 11.51 18.42 -7.16
N LYS A 301 12.51 17.82 -6.50
CA LYS A 301 13.90 18.31 -6.52
C LYS A 301 14.48 18.31 -7.94
N VAL A 302 14.32 17.20 -8.67
CA VAL A 302 14.72 17.10 -10.09
C VAL A 302 14.06 18.21 -10.93
N SER A 303 12.77 18.45 -10.73
CA SER A 303 12.02 19.52 -11.39
C SER A 303 12.55 20.92 -11.06
N ALA A 304 12.97 21.14 -9.82
CA ALA A 304 13.58 22.39 -9.37
C ALA A 304 14.99 22.60 -9.97
N ASP A 305 15.85 21.59 -9.90
CA ASP A 305 17.25 21.64 -10.38
C ASP A 305 17.31 21.91 -11.88
N MET A 306 16.46 21.23 -12.65
CA MET A 306 16.32 21.45 -14.08
C MET A 306 15.48 22.69 -14.44
N LYS A 307 14.95 23.39 -13.43
CA LYS A 307 14.12 24.58 -13.58
C LYS A 307 12.90 24.31 -14.49
N LEU A 308 12.31 23.12 -14.39
CA LEU A 308 11.14 22.70 -15.16
C LEU A 308 9.87 23.40 -14.67
N HIS A 309 9.78 23.70 -13.37
CA HIS A 309 8.71 24.48 -12.75
C HIS A 309 8.38 25.80 -13.48
N ARG A 310 9.37 26.42 -14.15
CA ARG A 310 9.19 27.68 -14.91
C ARG A 310 8.34 27.51 -16.18
N HIS A 311 8.17 26.29 -16.64
CA HIS A 311 7.42 25.95 -17.85
C HIS A 311 6.01 25.44 -17.51
N LEU A 312 5.71 25.18 -16.23
CA LEU A 312 4.41 24.72 -15.78
C LEU A 312 3.34 25.80 -15.97
N GLN A 313 2.30 25.48 -16.74
CA GLN A 313 1.16 26.37 -16.98
C GLN A 313 0.07 26.07 -15.94
N HIS A 314 -0.19 27.03 -15.05
CA HIS A 314 -1.23 26.91 -14.02
C HIS A 314 -1.82 28.29 -13.67
N MET A 315 -3.05 28.31 -13.16
CA MET A 315 -3.74 29.53 -12.69
C MET A 315 -4.11 29.43 -11.20
N ALA A 316 -3.30 28.72 -10.41
CA ALA A 316 -3.54 28.47 -8.99
C ALA A 316 -2.52 29.23 -8.11
N PRO A 317 -2.90 30.36 -7.47
CA PRO A 317 -1.97 31.17 -6.66
C PRO A 317 -1.39 30.43 -5.45
N LYS A 318 -2.18 29.53 -4.84
CA LYS A 318 -1.72 28.67 -3.74
C LYS A 318 -0.58 27.75 -4.17
N LEU A 319 -0.65 27.23 -5.40
CA LEU A 319 0.42 26.41 -5.96
C LEU A 319 1.67 27.25 -6.20
N THR A 320 1.54 28.47 -6.73
CA THR A 320 2.68 29.39 -6.88
C THR A 320 3.37 29.63 -5.54
N ALA A 321 2.61 29.97 -4.49
CA ALA A 321 3.18 30.22 -3.16
C ALA A 321 3.87 28.97 -2.57
N SER A 322 3.32 27.78 -2.80
CA SER A 322 3.91 26.51 -2.37
C SER A 322 5.22 26.21 -3.13
N ILE A 323 5.24 26.40 -4.45
CA ILE A 323 6.46 26.25 -5.27
C ILE A 323 7.53 27.24 -4.82
N ASP A 324 7.19 28.51 -4.63
CA ASP A 324 8.16 29.54 -4.21
C ASP A 324 8.73 29.23 -2.81
N LYS A 325 7.90 28.76 -1.88
CA LYS A 325 8.37 28.32 -0.55
C LYS A 325 9.34 27.14 -0.67
N PHE A 326 9.00 26.14 -1.49
CA PHE A 326 9.84 24.97 -1.70
C PHE A 326 11.19 25.33 -2.33
N LEU A 327 11.22 26.21 -3.33
CA LEU A 327 12.45 26.65 -3.98
C LEU A 327 13.39 27.39 -3.02
N ARG A 328 12.85 28.23 -2.12
CA ARG A 328 13.66 28.91 -1.09
C ARG A 328 14.32 27.94 -0.13
N ILE A 329 13.58 26.94 0.33
CA ILE A 329 14.11 25.90 1.23
C ILE A 329 15.21 25.10 0.53
N LEU A 330 15.06 24.80 -0.76
CA LEU A 330 16.11 24.13 -1.52
C LEU A 330 17.36 25.00 -1.66
N ASP A 331 17.21 26.27 -2.02
CA ASP A 331 18.34 27.21 -2.14
C ASP A 331 19.09 27.34 -0.79
N GLU A 332 18.37 27.45 0.34
CA GLU A 332 18.96 27.48 1.69
C GLU A 332 19.70 26.17 2.01
N SER A 333 19.13 25.00 1.68
CA SER A 333 19.78 23.70 1.91
C SER A 333 21.06 23.51 1.10
N TYR A 334 21.10 24.04 -0.14
CA TYR A 334 22.29 23.99 -0.98
C TYR A 334 23.41 24.88 -0.43
N GLU A 335 23.08 26.01 0.19
CA GLU A 335 24.06 26.88 0.84
C GLU A 335 24.62 26.24 2.13
N GLU A 336 23.79 25.54 2.90
CA GLU A 336 24.18 24.85 4.14
C GLU A 336 25.06 23.62 3.88
N ASP A 337 24.77 22.82 2.84
CA ASP A 337 25.60 21.69 2.38
C ASP A 337 27.01 22.14 1.94
N THR A 338 27.18 23.39 1.48
CA THR A 338 28.51 23.94 1.14
C THR A 338 29.35 24.35 2.34
N LEU A 339 28.76 24.46 3.55
CA LEU A 339 29.44 25.02 4.72
C LEU A 339 29.68 24.02 5.86
N ASN A 340 29.06 22.83 5.83
CA ASN A 340 29.16 21.86 6.93
C ASN A 340 29.92 20.57 6.56
N THR A 341 31.15 20.46 7.07
CA THR A 341 31.79 19.19 7.42
C THR A 341 31.29 18.71 8.78
N GLU A 342 30.83 17.47 8.82
CA GLU A 342 30.60 16.63 10.01
C GLU A 342 29.39 16.99 10.91
N GLU A 343 28.45 16.03 10.92
CA GLU A 343 27.54 15.71 12.04
C GLU A 343 26.62 16.81 12.55
N ASP A 344 25.57 17.11 11.78
CA ASP A 344 24.25 17.38 12.35
C ASP A 344 23.18 16.93 11.34
N GLU A 345 22.57 15.74 11.57
CA GLU A 345 21.32 15.37 10.89
C GLU A 345 20.25 16.38 11.35
N VAL A 346 20.11 17.48 10.61
CA VAL A 346 19.03 18.45 10.83
C VAL A 346 17.71 17.71 10.71
N ASP A 347 16.93 17.72 11.80
CA ASP A 347 15.55 17.26 11.85
C ASP A 347 14.77 17.93 10.72
N GLY A 348 14.68 17.23 9.57
CA GLY A 348 14.01 17.73 8.39
C GLY A 348 12.62 18.18 8.78
N GLU A 349 12.35 19.49 8.66
CA GLU A 349 10.99 19.95 8.63
C GLU A 349 10.26 19.13 7.56
N ASP A 350 9.03 18.66 7.85
CA ASP A 350 8.16 18.11 6.82
C ASP A 350 7.91 19.25 5.81
N VAL A 351 8.80 19.39 4.82
CA VAL A 351 8.69 20.38 3.77
C VAL A 351 7.47 19.99 2.96
N ASP A 352 6.48 20.87 2.92
CA ASP A 352 5.28 20.67 2.10
C ASP A 352 5.67 20.78 0.62
N VAL A 353 6.03 19.64 0.03
CA VAL A 353 6.48 19.57 -1.36
C VAL A 353 5.30 19.69 -2.30
N PRO A 354 5.31 20.63 -3.26
CA PRO A 354 4.24 20.76 -4.24
C PRO A 354 4.21 19.53 -5.16
N LYS A 355 3.16 18.70 -5.03
CA LYS A 355 2.97 17.47 -5.83
C LYS A 355 3.07 17.70 -7.33
N ALA A 356 2.51 18.82 -7.81
CA ALA A 356 2.55 19.18 -9.23
C ALA A 356 3.96 19.25 -9.84
N LEU A 357 5.03 19.39 -9.03
CA LEU A 357 6.40 19.35 -9.54
C LEU A 357 6.89 17.93 -9.86
N GLY A 358 6.49 16.93 -9.05
CA GLY A 358 6.76 15.53 -9.36
C GLY A 358 5.88 15.04 -10.50
N ASP A 359 4.58 15.35 -10.44
CA ASP A 359 3.65 15.02 -11.52
C ASP A 359 4.11 15.58 -12.88
N LEU A 360 4.72 16.78 -12.89
CA LEU A 360 5.29 17.39 -14.10
C LEU A 360 6.41 16.54 -14.71
N VAL A 361 7.30 15.99 -13.88
CA VAL A 361 8.40 15.12 -14.34
C VAL A 361 7.83 13.83 -14.93
N GLU A 362 6.90 13.20 -14.22
CA GLU A 362 6.21 11.99 -14.68
C GLU A 362 5.45 12.26 -15.99
N ALA A 363 4.74 13.37 -16.10
CA ALA A 363 4.02 13.74 -17.31
C ALA A 363 4.96 14.00 -18.50
N ILE A 364 6.13 14.60 -18.30
CA ILE A 364 7.14 14.76 -19.35
C ILE A 364 7.66 13.38 -19.81
N ILE A 365 7.91 12.46 -18.88
CA ILE A 365 8.33 11.09 -19.20
C ILE A 365 7.25 10.36 -20.00
N GLY A 366 5.99 10.45 -19.57
CA GLY A 366 4.83 9.90 -20.27
C GLY A 366 4.66 10.48 -21.68
N ALA A 367 4.88 11.79 -21.84
CA ALA A 367 4.87 12.47 -23.13
C ALA A 367 5.96 11.95 -24.07
N VAL A 368 7.21 11.85 -23.60
CA VAL A 368 8.33 11.30 -24.40
C VAL A 368 8.05 9.86 -24.79
N TYR A 369 7.54 9.06 -23.85
CA TYR A 369 7.19 7.67 -24.12
C TYR A 369 6.15 7.55 -25.25
N LEU A 370 5.13 8.41 -25.29
CA LEU A 370 4.15 8.42 -26.37
C LEU A 370 4.72 8.94 -27.70
N ASP A 371 5.46 10.05 -27.68
CA ASP A 371 6.04 10.67 -28.88
C ASP A 371 7.06 9.74 -29.58
N THR A 372 7.81 8.95 -28.80
CA THR A 372 8.77 7.95 -29.30
C THR A 372 8.11 6.63 -29.73
N CYS A 373 6.78 6.60 -29.88
CA CYS A 373 6.02 5.40 -30.21
C CYS A 373 6.25 4.24 -29.21
N ARG A 374 6.28 4.58 -27.91
CA ARG A 374 6.43 3.63 -26.79
C ARG A 374 7.82 2.99 -26.71
N SER A 375 8.86 3.75 -27.06
CA SER A 375 10.25 3.27 -27.03
C SER A 375 10.88 3.46 -25.65
N LEU A 376 10.92 2.38 -24.88
CA LEU A 376 11.53 2.34 -23.54
C LEU A 376 12.99 2.82 -23.54
N GLN A 377 13.76 2.50 -24.59
CA GLN A 377 15.16 2.92 -24.70
C GLN A 377 15.30 4.44 -24.82
N ARG A 378 14.49 5.08 -25.67
CA ARG A 378 14.54 6.53 -25.86
C ARG A 378 14.01 7.27 -24.63
N THR A 379 13.00 6.73 -23.98
CA THR A 379 12.51 7.26 -22.71
C THR A 379 13.58 7.18 -21.62
N TRP A 380 14.34 6.09 -21.56
CA TRP A 380 15.46 5.94 -20.62
C TRP A 380 16.55 7.00 -20.84
N GLU A 381 16.95 7.26 -22.09
CA GLU A 381 17.92 8.33 -22.43
C GLU A 381 17.51 9.69 -21.84
N VAL A 382 16.21 10.00 -21.86
CA VAL A 382 15.68 11.25 -21.27
C VAL A 382 15.65 11.17 -19.74
N ILE A 383 15.27 10.03 -19.16
CA ILE A 383 15.29 9.84 -17.70
C ILE A 383 16.71 10.00 -17.13
N GLU A 384 17.73 9.46 -17.81
CA GLU A 384 19.13 9.63 -17.41
C GLU A 384 19.57 11.09 -17.43
N ILE A 385 19.05 11.90 -18.36
CA ILE A 385 19.31 13.33 -18.41
C ILE A 385 18.56 14.05 -17.29
N LEU A 386 17.31 13.67 -17.04
CA LEU A 386 16.46 14.28 -16.03
C LEU A 386 17.00 14.03 -14.61
N MET A 387 17.26 12.77 -14.30
CA MET A 387 17.59 12.31 -12.95
C MET A 387 19.08 12.06 -12.75
N GLY A 388 19.95 12.40 -13.70
CA GLY A 388 21.33 11.91 -13.80
C GLY A 388 22.16 11.96 -12.51
N ASP A 389 22.18 13.08 -11.80
CA ASP A 389 22.94 13.19 -10.54
C ASP A 389 22.24 12.48 -9.37
N THR A 390 20.91 12.37 -9.43
CA THR A 390 20.14 11.58 -8.47
C THR A 390 20.39 10.08 -8.66
N LEU A 391 20.45 9.58 -9.90
CA LEU A 391 20.67 8.15 -10.19
C LEU A 391 22.08 7.66 -9.83
N LYS A 392 23.06 8.56 -9.72
CA LYS A 392 24.41 8.23 -9.25
C LYS A 392 24.47 7.99 -7.74
N LYS A 393 23.46 8.40 -6.98
CA LYS A 393 23.41 8.20 -5.52
C LYS A 393 23.27 6.71 -5.21
N SER A 394 24.09 6.25 -4.28
CA SER A 394 24.07 4.90 -3.75
C SER A 394 23.16 4.80 -2.53
N LEU A 395 22.93 3.59 -2.01
CA LEU A 395 22.18 3.39 -0.77
C LEU A 395 22.81 4.15 0.42
N ALA A 396 24.12 4.37 0.42
CA ALA A 396 24.81 5.12 1.47
C ALA A 396 24.42 6.61 1.49
N ASP A 397 23.97 7.14 0.34
CA ASP A 397 23.60 8.55 0.17
C ASP A 397 22.10 8.78 0.42
N ILE A 398 21.34 7.72 0.70
CA ILE A 398 19.88 7.74 0.80
C ILE A 398 19.46 7.57 2.27
N PRO A 399 18.51 8.39 2.77
CA PRO A 399 17.97 8.21 4.11
C PRO A 399 17.38 6.81 4.28
N GLY A 400 18.03 5.98 5.10
CA GLY A 400 17.62 4.59 5.32
C GLY A 400 16.24 4.49 5.98
N ASN A 401 15.47 3.48 5.61
CA ASN A 401 14.21 3.16 6.27
C ASN A 401 14.47 2.44 7.60
N SER A 402 14.76 3.22 8.65
CA SER A 402 15.19 2.71 9.96
C SER A 402 14.19 1.74 10.59
N ILE A 403 12.89 1.86 10.26
CA ILE A 403 11.86 0.94 10.74
C ILE A 403 12.05 -0.44 10.12
N ARG A 404 12.23 -0.51 8.80
CA ARG A 404 12.37 -1.80 8.11
C ARG A 404 13.70 -2.47 8.46
N GLU A 405 14.78 -1.69 8.49
CA GLU A 405 16.10 -2.20 8.87
C GLU A 405 16.06 -2.82 10.28
N LEU A 406 15.36 -2.17 11.22
CA LEU A 406 15.13 -2.75 12.55
C LEU A 406 14.40 -4.10 12.48
N TYR A 407 13.32 -4.21 11.70
CA TYR A 407 12.62 -5.48 11.52
C TYR A 407 13.50 -6.55 10.91
N GLU A 408 14.29 -6.24 9.89
CA GLU A 408 15.19 -7.20 9.24
C GLU A 408 16.29 -7.69 10.18
N VAL A 409 16.92 -6.78 10.93
CA VAL A 409 18.00 -7.11 11.85
C VAL A 409 17.50 -7.90 13.05
N VAL A 410 16.38 -7.49 13.66
CA VAL A 410 15.83 -8.18 14.83
C VAL A 410 15.22 -9.53 14.44
N ASN A 411 14.44 -9.62 13.37
CA ASN A 411 13.82 -10.89 12.97
C ASN A 411 14.83 -11.96 12.53
N LYS A 412 16.03 -11.57 12.07
CA LYS A 412 17.13 -12.52 11.81
C LYS A 412 17.61 -13.24 13.08
N VAL A 413 17.50 -12.58 14.24
CA VAL A 413 17.98 -13.09 15.53
C VAL A 413 16.82 -13.70 16.34
N LYS A 414 15.68 -13.00 16.37
CA LYS A 414 14.45 -13.41 17.06
C LYS A 414 13.21 -13.00 16.24
N PRO A 415 12.58 -13.94 15.51
CA PRO A 415 11.40 -13.63 14.72
C PRO A 415 10.18 -13.36 15.62
N GLY A 416 9.64 -12.14 15.59
CA GLY A 416 8.31 -11.81 16.16
C GLY A 416 8.25 -10.80 17.33
N ASP A 417 9.38 -10.29 17.83
CA ASP A 417 9.43 -9.63 19.15
C ASP A 417 9.40 -8.09 19.12
N ILE A 418 9.11 -7.48 17.96
CA ILE A 418 9.06 -6.02 17.83
C ILE A 418 7.63 -5.50 17.93
N ARG A 419 7.37 -4.61 18.89
CA ARG A 419 6.06 -3.92 19.01
C ARG A 419 6.22 -2.42 19.04
N PHE A 420 5.38 -1.76 18.25
CA PHE A 420 5.27 -0.31 18.18
C PHE A 420 3.92 0.11 18.77
N GLU A 421 3.93 0.86 19.87
CA GLU A 421 2.75 1.39 20.54
C GLU A 421 2.69 2.93 20.46
N LYS A 422 1.53 3.48 20.08
CA LYS A 422 1.32 4.94 20.09
C LYS A 422 1.11 5.39 21.54
N VAL A 423 1.86 6.41 21.95
CA VAL A 423 1.65 7.04 23.26
C VAL A 423 0.68 8.21 23.07
N PRO A 424 -0.46 8.24 23.79
CA PRO A 424 -1.40 9.35 23.71
C PRO A 424 -0.72 10.68 24.02
N ARG A 425 -1.11 11.76 23.31
CA ARG A 425 -0.61 13.10 23.61
C ARG A 425 -1.18 13.57 24.95
N GLU A 426 -0.32 14.10 25.81
CA GLU A 426 -0.73 14.85 26.99
C GLU A 426 -1.12 16.27 26.57
N GLU A 427 -2.07 16.91 27.26
CA GLU A 427 -2.67 18.21 26.86
C GLU A 427 -1.66 19.37 26.70
N ASN A 428 -0.42 19.21 27.19
CA ASN A 428 0.65 20.22 27.13
C ASN A 428 1.84 19.86 26.23
N ASP A 429 1.81 18.73 25.50
CA ASP A 429 2.94 18.27 24.69
C ASP A 429 2.65 18.45 23.19
N ASP A 430 3.37 19.37 22.53
CA ASP A 430 3.31 19.59 21.08
C ASP A 430 3.99 18.46 20.29
N THR A 431 4.67 17.53 21.00
CA THR A 431 5.37 16.40 20.38
C THR A 431 4.62 15.09 20.49
N SER A 432 4.55 14.35 19.39
CA SER A 432 4.02 12.99 19.35
C SER A 432 5.09 12.02 19.86
N LYS A 433 4.69 11.02 20.65
CA LYS A 433 5.59 10.00 21.18
C LYS A 433 5.21 8.61 20.68
N TYR A 434 6.22 7.79 20.41
CA TYR A 434 6.05 6.40 20.00
C TYR A 434 6.92 5.49 20.86
N LEU A 435 6.32 4.44 21.42
CA LEU A 435 7.01 3.43 22.23
C LEU A 435 7.38 2.24 21.36
N LEU A 436 8.65 1.87 21.40
CA LEU A 436 9.22 0.67 20.81
C LEU A 436 9.58 -0.31 21.92
N LYS A 437 8.99 -1.52 21.85
CA LYS A 437 9.31 -2.65 22.72
C LYS A 437 9.99 -3.74 21.90
N ILE A 438 11.15 -4.17 22.36
CA ILE A 438 11.91 -5.30 21.82
C ILE A 438 12.22 -6.21 23.00
N GLU A 439 11.88 -7.50 22.90
CA GLU A 439 12.07 -8.44 24.00
C GLU A 439 13.56 -8.59 24.38
N GLY A 440 13.88 -8.29 25.65
CA GLY A 440 15.25 -8.31 26.18
C GLY A 440 15.98 -6.97 26.14
N LEU A 441 15.36 -5.92 25.57
CA LEU A 441 15.85 -4.54 25.65
C LEU A 441 14.89 -3.65 26.44
N PRO A 442 15.40 -2.58 27.06
CA PRO A 442 14.55 -1.62 27.74
C PRO A 442 13.66 -0.87 26.74
N ASP A 443 12.46 -0.50 27.20
CA ASP A 443 11.49 0.31 26.49
C ASP A 443 12.12 1.59 25.92
N MET A 444 11.83 1.89 24.65
CA MET A 444 12.42 3.01 23.91
C MET A 444 11.36 3.96 23.41
N TYR A 445 11.60 5.26 23.58
CA TYR A 445 10.67 6.30 23.15
C TYR A 445 11.28 7.13 22.03
N GLY A 446 10.59 7.20 20.90
CA GLY A 446 10.85 8.20 19.86
C GLY A 446 9.91 9.38 20.02
N LYS A 447 10.43 10.58 19.83
CA LYS A 447 9.65 11.83 19.80
C LYS A 447 9.71 12.44 18.41
N GLY A 448 8.66 13.14 18.01
CA GLY A 448 8.65 13.89 16.75
C GLY A 448 7.39 14.75 16.62
N LYS A 449 7.38 15.67 15.66
CA LYS A 449 6.23 16.56 15.39
C LYS A 449 4.93 15.75 15.16
N ASN A 450 5.02 14.62 14.44
CA ASN A 450 3.92 13.73 14.10
C ASN A 450 4.20 12.28 14.54
N TYR A 451 3.16 11.44 14.66
CA TYR A 451 3.36 10.01 15.01
C TYR A 451 4.27 9.27 14.01
N ARG A 452 4.33 9.70 12.75
CA ARG A 452 5.21 9.11 11.73
C ARG A 452 6.69 9.38 12.05
N THR A 453 7.05 10.63 12.30
CA THR A 453 8.43 11.03 12.63
C THR A 453 8.85 10.46 13.98
N ALA A 454 7.96 10.46 14.96
CA ALA A 454 8.18 9.80 16.25
C ALA A 454 8.46 8.30 16.12
N LYS A 455 7.75 7.60 15.21
CA LYS A 455 7.98 6.17 14.96
C LYS A 455 9.33 5.90 14.31
N ILE A 456 9.75 6.74 13.36
CA ILE A 456 11.07 6.64 12.71
C ILE A 456 12.17 6.90 13.74
N ALA A 457 12.04 7.94 14.58
CA ALA A 457 12.99 8.25 15.65
C ALA A 457 13.11 7.09 16.65
N ALA A 458 11.98 6.48 17.05
CA ALA A 458 11.99 5.29 17.91
C ALA A 458 12.75 4.12 17.25
N ALA A 459 12.56 3.92 15.95
CA ALA A 459 13.24 2.87 15.21
C ALA A 459 14.75 3.12 15.06
N LYS A 460 15.19 4.36 14.77
CA LYS A 460 16.60 4.76 14.75
C LYS A 460 17.28 4.43 16.09
N LEU A 461 16.64 4.83 17.20
CA LEU A 461 17.14 4.54 18.55
C LEU A 461 17.20 3.02 18.83
N GLY A 462 16.16 2.29 18.42
CA GLY A 462 16.08 0.83 18.52
C GLY A 462 17.23 0.14 17.80
N LEU A 463 17.53 0.58 16.60
CA LEU A 463 18.55 0.00 15.74
C LEU A 463 19.94 0.19 16.36
N LYS A 464 20.25 1.40 16.82
CA LYS A 464 21.51 1.71 17.52
C LYS A 464 21.69 0.86 18.78
N LYS A 465 20.65 0.73 19.61
CA LYS A 465 20.73 -0.10 20.85
C LYS A 465 20.82 -1.60 20.55
N PHE A 466 20.11 -2.08 19.54
CA PHE A 466 20.15 -3.49 19.16
C PHE A 466 21.50 -3.89 18.55
N GLN A 467 22.11 -3.02 17.74
CA GLN A 467 23.46 -3.23 17.23
C GLN A 467 24.50 -3.24 18.36
N ALA A 468 24.38 -2.35 19.35
CA ALA A 468 25.25 -2.37 20.54
C ALA A 468 25.10 -3.68 21.33
N TYR A 469 23.86 -4.15 21.53
CA TYR A 469 23.59 -5.44 22.17
C TYR A 469 24.22 -6.62 21.41
N LEU A 470 24.13 -6.65 20.08
CA LEU A 470 24.78 -7.68 19.26
C LEU A 470 26.31 -7.63 19.35
N ALA A 471 26.90 -6.44 19.38
CA ALA A 471 28.34 -6.28 19.54
C ALA A 471 28.81 -6.79 20.92
N GLU A 472 28.05 -6.55 21.98
CA GLU A 472 28.33 -7.07 23.32
C GLU A 472 28.25 -8.60 23.39
N GLN A 473 27.26 -9.20 22.73
CA GLN A 473 27.12 -10.67 22.66
C GLN A 473 28.25 -11.33 21.88
N ASN A 474 28.68 -10.72 20.77
CA ASN A 474 29.80 -11.23 19.96
C ASN A 474 31.18 -10.98 20.59
N ALA A 475 31.29 -10.05 21.55
CA ALA A 475 32.53 -9.75 22.26
C ALA A 475 32.78 -10.64 23.49
N MET A 476 31.83 -11.52 23.86
CA MET A 476 32.08 -12.53 24.87
C MET A 476 32.93 -13.66 24.26
N PRO A 477 34.18 -13.88 24.72
CA PRO A 477 34.97 -15.00 24.23
C PRO A 477 34.26 -16.31 24.60
N GLU A 478 34.24 -17.26 23.67
CA GLU A 478 33.86 -18.64 23.92
C GLU A 478 34.67 -19.16 25.12
N HIS A 479 34.07 -19.12 26.30
CA HIS A 479 34.62 -19.82 27.46
C HIS A 479 34.42 -21.31 27.18
N THR A 480 35.52 -21.92 26.72
CA THR A 480 35.95 -23.30 26.99
C THR A 480 34.92 -24.15 27.73
N LEU A 481 34.29 -25.08 26.99
CA LEU A 481 33.84 -26.36 27.53
C LEU A 481 34.95 -27.39 27.38
#